data_AF-A0A817MFT2-F1
#
_entry.id   AF-A0A817MFT2-F1
#
_cell.length_a   1.000
_cell.length_b   1.000
_cell.length_c   1.000
_cell.angle_alpha   90.00
_cell.angle_beta   90.00
_cell.angle_gamma   90.00
#
_symmetry.space_group_name_H-M   'P 1'
#
loop_
_entity.id
_entity.type
_entity.pdbx_description
1 polymer ?
#
loop_
_entity_poly.entity_id
_entity_poly.type
_entity_poly.pdbx_seq_one_letter_code
_entity_poly.pdbx_strand_id
1 'polypeptide(L)'
;MDSNSTIIMLSNLTITIDTYVGLFIYVTGILGSIGNIIVYRSKSMRSRACSVYLLWESIIDFLYLNIIVLTGILMKDFRIPITTRHEILCKIRAFCSTYGNQLAVTFLSLATIDRILLSQRSQ
;
A
#
# COMPACT_ATOMS: atom_id res chain seq x y z
N MET A 1 -15.06 -26.98 29.08
CA MET A 1 -14.26 -26.08 28.22
C MET A 1 -15.09 -24.83 28.04
N ASP A 2 -14.69 -23.75 28.71
CA ASP A 2 -15.50 -22.52 28.76
C ASP A 2 -15.43 -21.78 27.44
N SER A 3 -16.58 -21.36 26.90
CA SER A 3 -16.68 -20.58 25.65
C SER A 3 -15.74 -19.36 25.62
N ASN A 4 -15.47 -18.76 26.79
CA ASN A 4 -14.54 -17.64 26.93
C ASN A 4 -13.08 -18.01 26.59
N SER A 5 -12.63 -19.22 26.96
CA SER A 5 -11.27 -19.68 26.70
C SER A 5 -11.01 -19.89 25.21
N THR A 6 -12.01 -20.40 24.47
CA THR A 6 -11.93 -20.58 23.01
C THR A 6 -11.88 -19.23 22.28
N ILE A 7 -12.65 -18.23 22.72
CA ILE A 7 -12.65 -16.88 22.14
C ILE A 7 -11.28 -16.20 22.34
N ILE A 8 -10.70 -16.31 23.54
CA ILE A 8 -9.38 -15.74 23.84
C ILE A 8 -8.29 -16.39 22.99
N MET A 9 -8.35 -17.72 22.83
CA MET A 9 -7.38 -18.45 22.01
C MET A 9 -7.45 -18.04 20.53
N LEU A 10 -8.67 -17.90 19.98
CA LEU A 10 -8.87 -17.43 18.60
C LEU A 10 -8.35 -16.00 18.40
N SER A 11 -8.60 -15.11 19.36
CA SER A 11 -8.14 -13.72 19.31
C SER A 11 -6.62 -13.64 19.28
N ASN A 12 -5.93 -14.36 20.16
CA ASN A 12 -4.46 -14.38 20.22
C ASN A 12 -3.84 -14.95 18.94
N LEU A 13 -4.45 -15.99 18.37
CA LEU A 13 -3.98 -16.59 17.12
C LEU A 13 -4.16 -15.62 15.94
N THR A 14 -5.27 -14.89 15.90
CA THR A 14 -5.55 -13.86 14.88
C THR A 14 -4.53 -12.73 14.97
N ILE A 15 -4.23 -12.24 16.18
CA ILE A 15 -3.22 -11.18 16.40
C ILE A 15 -1.86 -11.66 15.88
N THR A 16 -1.43 -12.86 16.27
CA THR A 16 -0.12 -13.41 15.86
C THR A 16 0.02 -13.51 14.34
N ILE A 17 -1.02 -14.03 13.65
CA ILE A 17 -1.01 -14.13 12.19
C ILE A 17 -0.94 -12.73 11.57
N ASP A 18 -1.77 -11.79 12.04
CA ASP A 18 -1.85 -10.44 11.49
C ASP A 18 -0.52 -9.68 11.64
N THR A 19 0.19 -9.89 12.75
CA THR A 19 1.54 -9.33 12.98
C THR A 19 2.55 -9.88 11.96
N TYR A 20 2.68 -11.21 11.85
CA TYR A 20 3.68 -11.82 10.96
C TYR A 20 3.38 -11.56 9.48
N VAL A 21 2.11 -11.70 9.08
CA VAL A 21 1.68 -11.42 7.71
C VAL A 21 1.81 -9.93 7.40
N GLY A 22 1.41 -9.05 8.33
CA GLY A 22 1.55 -7.60 8.17
C GLY A 22 3.01 -7.16 8.01
N LEU A 23 3.92 -7.71 8.82
CA LEU A 23 5.37 -7.45 8.70
C LEU A 23 5.93 -7.96 7.37
N PHE A 24 5.55 -9.17 6.96
CA PHE A 24 5.98 -9.74 5.68
C PHE A 24 5.54 -8.86 4.51
N ILE A 25 4.25 -8.50 4.46
CA ILE A 25 3.68 -7.62 3.43
C ILE A 25 4.37 -6.26 3.44
N TYR A 26 4.65 -5.70 4.62
CA TYR A 26 5.34 -4.41 4.74
C TYR A 26 6.74 -4.48 4.13
N VAL A 27 7.54 -5.49 4.48
CA VAL A 27 8.91 -5.64 3.97
C VAL A 27 8.91 -5.86 2.46
N THR A 28 8.10 -6.79 1.95
CA THR A 28 8.03 -7.06 0.51
C THR A 28 7.47 -5.87 -0.26
N GLY A 29 6.48 -5.18 0.30
CA GLY A 29 5.86 -4.01 -0.30
C GLY A 29 6.83 -2.84 -0.41
N ILE A 30 7.57 -2.53 0.66
CA ILE A 30 8.58 -1.46 0.65
C ILE A 30 9.66 -1.76 -0.39
N LEU A 31 10.18 -2.99 -0.42
CA LEU A 31 11.19 -3.40 -1.39
C LEU A 31 10.66 -3.30 -2.83
N GLY A 32 9.42 -3.74 -3.07
CA GLY A 32 8.76 -3.63 -4.38
C GLY A 32 8.57 -2.18 -4.82
N SER A 33 8.01 -1.33 -3.96
CA SER A 33 7.79 0.09 -4.27
C SER A 33 9.09 0.84 -4.51
N ILE A 34 10.14 0.59 -3.71
CA ILE A 34 11.47 1.19 -3.91
C ILE A 34 12.06 0.73 -5.25
N GLY A 35 11.99 -0.57 -5.55
CA GLY A 35 12.44 -1.13 -6.82
C GLY A 35 11.75 -0.46 -8.01
N ASN A 36 10.42 -0.33 -7.95
CA ASN A 36 9.63 0.34 -8.98
C ASN A 36 10.03 1.81 -9.15
N ILE A 37 10.20 2.56 -8.05
CA ILE A 37 10.61 3.97 -8.10
C ILE A 37 11.99 4.12 -8.77
N ILE A 38 12.95 3.24 -8.45
CA ILE A 38 14.28 3.25 -9.06
C ILE A 38 14.19 2.97 -10.56
N VAL A 39 13.44 1.94 -10.96
CA VAL A 39 13.27 1.55 -12.37
C VAL A 39 12.60 2.67 -13.17
N TYR A 40 11.50 3.22 -12.67
CA TYR A 40 10.77 4.29 -13.36
C TYR A 40 11.49 5.64 -13.34
N ARG A 41 12.41 5.87 -12.38
CA ARG A 41 13.31 7.04 -12.42
C ARG A 41 14.37 6.94 -13.52
N SER A 42 14.64 5.76 -14.07
CA SER A 42 15.65 5.58 -15.12
C SER A 42 15.33 6.43 -16.35
N LYS A 43 16.36 7.10 -16.88
CA LYS A 43 16.26 8.07 -17.99
C LYS A 43 15.66 7.45 -19.25
N SER A 44 15.81 6.13 -19.43
CA SER A 44 15.25 5.35 -20.54
C SER A 44 13.72 5.21 -20.50
N MET A 45 13.09 5.28 -19.32
CA MET A 45 11.65 5.03 -19.13
C MET A 45 10.84 6.33 -19.06
N ARG A 46 11.45 7.44 -18.62
CA ARG A 46 10.80 8.77 -18.52
C ARG A 46 10.26 9.34 -19.84
N SER A 47 10.69 8.80 -20.98
CA SER A 47 10.18 9.23 -22.29
C SER A 47 8.74 8.79 -22.56
N ARG A 48 8.18 7.88 -21.76
CA ARG A 48 6.83 7.32 -21.94
C ARG A 48 5.89 7.84 -20.85
N ALA A 49 4.72 8.35 -21.25
CA ALA A 49 3.69 8.82 -20.32
C ALA A 49 3.26 7.71 -19.34
N CYS A 50 3.10 6.47 -19.84
CA CYS A 50 2.90 5.26 -19.03
C CYS A 50 3.84 5.14 -17.81
N SER A 51 5.14 5.40 -17.97
CA SER A 51 6.12 5.26 -16.88
C SER A 51 5.97 6.35 -15.80
N VAL A 52 5.39 7.50 -16.13
CA VAL A 52 5.08 8.55 -15.15
C VAL A 52 3.89 8.15 -14.30
N TYR A 53 2.85 7.55 -14.90
CA TYR A 53 1.69 7.05 -14.16
C TYR A 53 2.07 5.92 -13.20
N LEU A 54 2.89 4.97 -13.65
CA LEU A 54 3.38 3.87 -12.79
C LEU A 54 4.33 4.34 -11.68
N LEU A 55 5.06 5.44 -11.91
CA LEU A 55 5.87 6.08 -10.87
C LEU A 55 4.98 6.72 -9.78
N TRP A 56 3.89 7.39 -10.17
CA TRP A 56 2.94 7.95 -9.20
C TRP A 56 2.21 6.86 -8.41
N GLU A 57 1.78 5.79 -9.07
CA GLU A 57 1.23 4.61 -8.41
C GLU A 57 2.22 4.06 -7.36
N SER A 58 3.48 3.86 -7.73
CA SER A 58 4.51 3.33 -6.82
C SER A 58 4.77 4.24 -5.61
N ILE A 59 4.66 5.57 -5.78
CA ILE A 59 4.77 6.53 -4.67
C ILE A 59 3.55 6.43 -3.76
N ILE A 60 2.34 6.29 -4.32
CA ILE A 60 1.11 6.13 -3.55
C ILE A 60 1.14 4.82 -2.76
N ASP A 61 1.59 3.73 -3.36
CA ASP A 61 1.74 2.44 -2.68
C ASP A 61 2.76 2.53 -1.54
N PHE A 62 3.90 3.21 -1.77
CA PHE A 62 4.89 3.45 -0.72
C PHE A 62 4.28 4.25 0.44
N LEU A 63 3.52 5.31 0.17
CA LEU A 63 2.82 6.09 1.19
C LEU A 63 1.76 5.26 1.91
N TYR A 64 1.00 4.44 1.18
CA TYR A 64 -0.02 3.56 1.73
C TYR A 64 0.58 2.56 2.73
N LEU A 65 1.69 1.90 2.38
CA LEU A 65 2.38 0.97 3.26
C LEU A 65 2.88 1.67 4.54
N ASN A 66 3.45 2.87 4.41
CA ASN A 66 3.95 3.63 5.57
C ASN A 66 2.84 4.23 6.44
N ILE A 67 1.70 4.61 5.87
CA ILE A 67 0.62 5.24 6.63
C ILE A 67 -0.34 4.20 7.19
N ILE A 68 -0.70 3.16 6.43
CA ILE A 68 -1.75 2.22 6.83
C ILE A 68 -1.16 0.99 7.54
N VAL A 69 -0.18 0.35 6.91
CA VAL A 69 0.39 -0.92 7.40
C VAL A 69 1.27 -0.66 8.61
N LEU A 70 2.20 0.29 8.53
CA LEU A 70 3.09 0.63 9.64
C LEU A 70 2.32 1.16 10.86
N THR A 71 1.34 2.06 10.69
CA THR A 71 0.52 2.50 11.84
C THR A 71 -0.37 1.37 12.37
N GLY A 72 -0.81 0.45 11.52
CA GLY A 72 -1.53 -0.75 11.93
C GLY A 72 -0.70 -1.63 12.87
N ILE A 73 0.55 -1.90 12.49
CA ILE A 73 1.52 -2.66 13.28
C ILE A 73 1.83 -1.92 14.59
N LEU A 74 2.13 -0.62 14.54
CA LEU A 74 2.45 0.15 15.75
C LEU A 74 1.28 0.24 16.75
N MET A 75 0.04 0.27 16.26
CA MET A 75 -1.13 0.30 17.13
C MET A 75 -1.50 -1.08 17.70
N LYS A 76 -1.47 -2.12 16.89
CA LYS A 76 -1.86 -3.47 17.31
C LYS A 76 -0.78 -4.13 18.17
N ASP A 77 0.48 -4.07 17.74
CA ASP A 77 1.58 -4.81 18.37
C ASP A 77 2.29 -4.00 19.45
N PHE A 78 2.54 -2.71 19.21
CA PHE A 78 3.25 -1.84 20.16
C PHE A 78 2.32 -1.06 21.09
N ARG A 79 0.98 -1.17 20.91
CA ARG A 79 -0.03 -0.41 21.68
C ARG A 79 0.22 1.11 21.71
N ILE A 80 0.87 1.66 20.69
CA ILE A 80 1.15 3.10 20.61
C ILE A 80 -0.08 3.77 19.97
N PRO A 81 -0.83 4.64 20.68
CA PRO A 81 -2.03 5.27 20.15
C PRO A 81 -1.68 6.46 19.23
N ILE A 82 -1.15 6.17 18.03
CA ILE A 82 -0.74 7.22 17.08
C ILE A 82 -1.94 7.94 16.48
N THR A 83 -3.00 7.21 16.14
CA THR A 83 -4.22 7.78 15.54
C THR A 83 -5.09 8.54 16.54
N THR A 84 -5.06 8.15 17.81
CA THR A 84 -5.79 8.83 18.89
C THR A 84 -5.10 10.12 19.31
N ARG A 85 -3.77 10.19 19.16
CA ARG A 85 -2.97 11.37 19.50
C ARG A 85 -2.96 12.42 18.39
N HIS A 86 -3.12 12.01 17.13
CA HIS A 86 -3.08 12.91 15.98
C HIS A 86 -4.28 12.68 15.05
N GLU A 87 -5.31 13.52 15.17
CA GLU A 87 -6.51 13.47 14.32
C GLU A 87 -6.20 13.56 12.82
N ILE A 88 -5.16 14.32 12.47
CA ILE A 88 -4.69 14.48 11.09
C ILE A 88 -4.27 13.12 10.50
N LEU A 89 -3.47 12.34 11.25
CA LEU A 89 -3.03 11.01 10.82
C LEU A 89 -4.21 10.03 10.68
N CYS A 90 -5.22 10.14 11.56
CA CYS A 90 -6.43 9.33 11.46
C CYS A 90 -7.21 9.65 10.17
N LYS A 91 -7.42 10.93 9.85
CA LYS A 91 -8.10 11.37 8.62
C LYS A 91 -7.33 10.99 7.36
N ILE A 92 -6.00 11.18 7.36
CA ILE A 92 -5.14 10.76 6.24
C ILE A 92 -5.21 9.25 6.05
N ARG A 93 -5.18 8.45 7.12
CA ARG A 93 -5.32 6.99 7.04
C ARG A 93 -6.65 6.57 6.43
N ALA A 94 -7.76 7.17 6.88
CA ALA A 94 -9.08 6.90 6.31
C ALA A 94 -9.15 7.27 4.82
N PHE A 95 -8.62 8.44 4.46
CA PHE A 95 -8.53 8.89 3.08
C PHE A 95 -7.68 7.95 2.21
N CYS A 96 -6.46 7.63 2.63
CA CYS A 96 -5.59 6.70 1.92
C CYS A 96 -6.21 5.30 1.77
N SER A 97 -6.97 4.84 2.77
CA SER A 97 -7.62 3.53 2.72
C SER A 97 -8.72 3.47 1.66
N THR A 98 -9.50 4.54 1.53
CA THR A 98 -10.62 4.60 0.58
C THR A 98 -10.16 4.97 -0.82
N TYR A 99 -9.31 5.99 -0.94
CA TYR A 99 -8.94 6.56 -2.23
C TYR A 99 -7.65 5.97 -2.82
N GLY A 100 -6.73 5.45 -1.99
CA GLY A 100 -5.44 4.93 -2.46
C GLY A 100 -5.60 3.78 -3.45
N ASN A 101 -6.47 2.82 -3.15
CA ASN A 101 -6.73 1.67 -4.00
C ASN A 101 -7.39 2.10 -5.33
N GLN A 102 -8.31 3.06 -5.27
CA GLN A 102 -8.98 3.57 -6.47
C GLN A 102 -8.04 4.39 -7.36
N LEU A 103 -7.10 5.13 -6.77
CA LEU A 103 -6.06 5.82 -7.51
C LEU A 103 -5.13 4.82 -8.21
N ALA A 104 -4.69 3.76 -7.54
CA ALA A 104 -3.85 2.72 -8.15
C ALA A 104 -4.52 2.10 -9.38
N VAL A 105 -5.78 1.69 -9.26
CA VAL A 105 -6.57 1.14 -10.39
C VAL A 105 -6.73 2.16 -11.52
N THR A 106 -6.93 3.43 -11.18
CA THR A 106 -7.08 4.50 -12.18
C THR A 106 -5.76 4.77 -12.93
N PHE A 107 -4.62 4.75 -12.24
CA PHE A 107 -3.32 4.89 -12.89
C PHE A 107 -2.97 3.70 -13.77
N LEU A 108 -3.30 2.48 -13.33
CA LEU A 108 -3.10 1.27 -14.11
C LEU A 108 -3.96 1.25 -15.38
N SER A 109 -5.22 1.71 -15.29
CA SER A 109 -6.12 1.79 -16.44
C SER A 109 -5.64 2.84 -17.44
N LEU A 110 -5.24 4.03 -16.97
CA LEU A 110 -4.64 5.08 -17.80
C LEU A 110 -3.35 4.59 -18.49
N ALA A 111 -2.49 3.87 -17.77
CA ALA A 111 -1.27 3.28 -18.32
C ALA A 111 -1.57 2.25 -19.43
N THR A 112 -2.63 1.47 -19.28
CA THR A 112 -3.07 0.49 -20.27
C THR A 112 -3.62 1.16 -21.52
N ILE A 113 -4.43 2.22 -21.35
CA ILE A 113 -4.98 3.01 -22.46
C ILE A 113 -3.85 3.68 -23.25
N ASP A 114 -2.90 4.32 -22.58
CA ASP A 114 -1.71 4.94 -23.21
C ASP A 114 -0.96 3.93 -24.08
N ARG A 115 -0.76 2.71 -23.55
CA ARG A 115 -0.08 1.63 -24.27
C ARG A 115 -0.86 1.14 -25.49
N ILE A 116 -2.18 1.02 -25.40
CA ILE A 116 -3.04 0.60 -26.53
C ILE A 116 -3.01 1.66 -27.63
N LEU A 117 -3.17 2.95 -27.28
CA LEU A 117 -3.15 4.05 -28.25
C LEU A 117 -1.81 4.14 -29.00
N LEU A 118 -0.69 3.94 -28.30
CA LEU A 118 0.63 3.88 -28.94
C LEU A 118 0.78 2.67 -29.86
N SER A 119 0.26 1.50 -29.46
CA SER A 119 0.31 0.28 -30.26
C SER A 119 -0.51 0.39 -31.56
N GLN A 120 -1.65 1.09 -31.52
CA GLN A 120 -2.49 1.32 -32.71
C GLN A 120 -1.86 2.33 -33.68
N ARG A 121 -1.09 3.31 -33.18
CA ARG A 121 -0.42 4.32 -34.02
C ARG A 121 0.78 3.76 -34.81
N SER A 122 1.35 2.64 -34.36
CA SER A 122 2.48 1.99 -35.03
C SER A 122 2.09 0.97 -36.10
N GLN A 123 0.80 0.79 -36.36
CA GLN A 123 0.24 -0.10 -37.39
C GLN A 123 -0.32 0.73 -38.54
#